data_AF-A0A2W6MVV3-F1
#
_entry.id   AF-A0A2W6MVV3-F1
#
_cell.length_a   1.000
_cell.length_b   1.000
_cell.length_c   1.000
_cell.angle_alpha   90.00
_cell.angle_beta   90.00
_cell.angle_gamma   90.00
#
_symmetry.space_group_name_H-M   'P 1'
#
loop_
_entity.id
_entity.type
_entity.pdbx_description
1 polymer ?
#
loop_
_entity_poly.entity_id
_entity_poly.type
_entity_poly.pdbx_seq_one_letter_code
_entity_poly.pdbx_strand_id
1 'polypeptide(L)'
;MAKNNILWVLEIADKILKYPKEKVGIFGVNGIGALMSCLFPDKIEFIADEDSAKQNMKFADKKIISPKESKKEILVAFRNVLETKRIVGELKNKYPYIDFINLCEWGK
;
A
#
# COMPACT_ATOMS: atom_id res chain seq x y z
N MET A 1 -19.50 -10.51 -17.85
CA MET A 1 -19.75 -10.98 -16.47
C MET A 1 -18.96 -10.11 -15.50
N ALA A 2 -19.60 -9.14 -14.83
CA ALA A 2 -19.01 -8.33 -13.77
C ALA A 2 -19.10 -9.03 -12.41
N LYS A 3 -18.65 -10.29 -12.34
CA LYS A 3 -18.61 -11.03 -11.07
C LYS A 3 -17.21 -10.90 -10.47
N ASN A 4 -17.15 -10.35 -9.27
CA ASN A 4 -15.99 -10.27 -8.35
C ASN A 4 -15.10 -9.03 -8.41
N ASN A 5 -15.70 -7.84 -8.36
CA ASN A 5 -14.95 -6.60 -8.16
C ASN A 5 -14.55 -6.34 -6.68
N ILE A 6 -15.15 -7.05 -5.70
CA ILE A 6 -14.90 -6.81 -4.27
C ILE A 6 -14.06 -7.89 -3.58
N LEU A 7 -14.05 -9.13 -4.10
CA LEU A 7 -13.31 -10.23 -3.45
C LEU A 7 -11.83 -9.93 -3.30
N TRP A 8 -11.20 -9.33 -4.32
CA TRP A 8 -9.78 -8.96 -4.24
C TRP A 8 -9.52 -7.92 -3.14
N VAL A 9 -10.47 -7.01 -2.87
CA VAL A 9 -10.35 -6.03 -1.78
C VAL A 9 -10.35 -6.75 -0.43
N LEU A 10 -11.22 -7.74 -0.26
CA LEU A 10 -11.30 -8.56 0.95
C LEU A 10 -10.04 -9.42 1.13
N GLU A 11 -9.47 -9.95 0.05
CA GLU A 11 -8.20 -10.68 0.10
C GLU A 11 -7.04 -9.78 0.55
N ILE A 12 -6.95 -8.55 0.03
CA ILE A 12 -5.94 -7.59 0.46
C ILE A 12 -6.13 -7.20 1.93
N ALA A 13 -7.38 -7.00 2.36
CA ALA A 13 -7.72 -6.71 3.74
C ALA A 13 -7.30 -7.84 4.70
N ASP A 14 -7.61 -9.10 4.36
CA ASP A 14 -7.19 -10.27 5.13
C ASP A 14 -5.66 -10.38 5.23
N LYS A 15 -4.94 -10.09 4.14
CA LYS A 15 -3.47 -10.09 4.14
C LYS A 15 -2.89 -8.98 5.02
N ILE A 16 -3.46 -7.78 5.02
CA ILE A 16 -3.03 -6.69 5.91
C ILE A 16 -3.20 -7.10 7.37
N LEU A 17 -4.33 -7.72 7.73
CA LEU A 17 -4.58 -8.20 9.09
C LEU A 17 -3.55 -9.25 9.53
N LYS A 18 -3.24 -10.21 8.65
CA LYS A 18 -2.27 -11.28 8.90
C LYS A 18 -0.82 -10.82 8.83
N TYR A 19 -0.56 -9.64 8.27
CA TYR A 19 0.79 -9.12 8.12
C TYR A 19 1.47 -9.00 9.51
N PRO A 20 2.69 -9.52 9.71
CA PRO A 20 3.25 -9.72 11.06
C PRO A 20 3.59 -8.42 11.81
N LYS A 21 3.64 -7.29 11.09
CA LYS A 21 4.16 -6.02 11.62
C LYS A 21 3.01 -5.16 12.13
N GLU A 22 3.15 -4.58 13.31
CA GLU A 22 2.08 -3.81 13.95
C GLU A 22 1.76 -2.51 13.21
N LYS A 23 2.77 -1.84 12.65
CA LYS A 23 2.60 -0.57 11.96
C LYS A 23 3.42 -0.53 10.67
N VAL A 24 2.75 -0.34 9.55
CA VAL A 24 3.33 -0.34 8.20
C VAL A 24 2.87 0.87 7.39
N GLY A 25 3.59 1.17 6.31
CA GLY A 25 3.11 2.09 5.28
C GLY A 25 2.26 1.38 4.23
N ILE A 26 1.47 2.13 3.48
CA ILE A 26 0.79 1.63 2.27
C ILE A 26 0.95 2.59 1.10
N PHE A 27 1.11 2.05 -0.11
CA PHE A 27 1.33 2.85 -1.31
C PHE A 27 0.02 3.26 -2.00
N GLY A 28 -0.07 4.55 -2.39
CA GLY A 28 -1.10 5.14 -3.24
C GLY A 28 -2.34 5.65 -2.50
N VAL A 29 -2.66 6.94 -2.67
CA VAL A 29 -3.81 7.57 -1.98
C VAL A 29 -5.11 7.61 -2.80
N ASN A 30 -5.07 7.36 -4.12
CA ASN A 30 -6.27 7.45 -4.96
C ASN A 30 -7.05 6.14 -5.10
N GLY A 31 -6.69 5.10 -4.34
CA GLY A 31 -7.25 3.76 -4.54
C GLY A 31 -7.24 2.91 -3.28
N ILE A 32 -6.82 1.66 -3.44
CA ILE A 32 -6.88 0.66 -2.36
C ILE A 32 -6.06 1.07 -1.14
N GLY A 33 -4.93 1.78 -1.31
CA GLY A 33 -4.11 2.24 -0.19
C GLY A 33 -4.86 3.18 0.75
N ALA A 34 -5.59 4.15 0.19
CA ALA A 34 -6.48 5.02 0.97
C ALA A 34 -7.60 4.23 1.67
N LEU A 35 -8.29 3.35 0.95
CA LEU A 35 -9.36 2.53 1.55
C LEU A 35 -8.86 1.69 2.72
N MET A 36 -7.73 1.00 2.55
CA MET A 36 -7.11 0.17 3.60
C MET A 36 -6.63 1.02 4.78
N SER A 37 -6.20 2.26 4.54
CA SER A 37 -5.83 3.19 5.62
C SER A 37 -7.04 3.56 6.50
N CYS A 38 -8.23 3.69 5.91
CA CYS A 38 -9.47 3.91 6.65
C CYS A 38 -9.90 2.66 7.43
N LEU A 39 -9.79 1.48 6.82
CA LEU A 39 -10.25 0.21 7.42
C LEU A 39 -9.32 -0.29 8.52
N PHE A 40 -8.03 0.01 8.44
CA PHE A 40 -7.01 -0.47 9.38
C PHE A 40 -6.19 0.67 9.96
N PRO A 41 -6.82 1.63 10.68
CA PRO A 41 -6.14 2.81 11.18
C PRO A 41 -5.04 2.48 12.19
N ASP A 42 -5.12 1.38 12.92
CA ASP A 42 -4.07 0.99 13.87
C ASP A 42 -2.90 0.26 13.19
N LYS A 43 -3.14 -0.31 12.01
CA LYS A 43 -2.15 -1.08 11.23
C LYS A 43 -1.38 -0.20 10.25
N ILE A 44 -2.09 0.73 9.59
CA ILE A 44 -1.51 1.61 8.58
C ILE A 44 -1.14 2.95 9.24
N GLU A 45 0.15 3.23 9.30
CA GLU A 45 0.67 4.42 9.98
C GLU A 45 0.70 5.65 9.06
N PHE A 46 1.00 5.44 7.78
CA PHE A 46 1.10 6.50 6.77
C PHE A 46 0.77 5.97 5.39
N ILE A 47 0.49 6.90 4.47
CA ILE A 47 0.32 6.62 3.05
C ILE A 47 1.55 7.15 2.31
N ALA A 48 2.15 6.34 1.46
CA ALA A 48 3.25 6.74 0.58
C ALA A 48 2.72 7.02 -0.83
N ASP A 49 3.06 8.17 -1.41
CA ASP A 49 2.66 8.52 -2.77
C ASP A 49 3.80 9.30 -3.45
N GLU A 50 4.06 9.03 -4.73
CA GLU A 50 5.12 9.71 -5.48
C GLU A 50 4.70 11.13 -5.93
N ASP A 51 3.40 11.42 -5.94
CA ASP A 51 2.87 12.72 -6.31
C ASP A 51 3.17 13.78 -5.24
N SER A 52 4.08 14.70 -5.56
CA SER A 52 4.50 15.78 -4.67
C SER A 52 3.37 16.73 -4.30
N ALA A 53 2.32 16.85 -5.12
CA ALA A 53 1.16 17.68 -4.82
C ALA A 53 0.34 17.13 -3.65
N LYS A 54 0.44 15.82 -3.37
CA LYS A 54 -0.29 15.14 -2.30
C LYS A 54 0.53 14.99 -1.02
N GLN A 55 1.86 15.04 -1.12
CA GLN A 55 2.76 14.91 0.03
C GLN A 55 2.54 16.06 1.03
N ASN A 56 2.71 15.77 2.32
CA ASN A 56 2.39 16.65 3.46
C ASN A 56 0.90 16.93 3.71
N MET A 57 0.01 16.45 2.84
CA MET A 57 -1.41 16.40 3.15
C MET A 57 -1.73 15.24 4.08
N LYS A 58 -2.97 15.20 4.56
CA LYS A 58 -3.52 14.05 5.28
C LYS A 58 -4.70 13.46 4.52
N PHE A 59 -4.84 12.15 4.61
CA PHE A 59 -6.05 11.42 4.21
C PHE A 59 -6.42 10.45 5.32
N ALA A 60 -7.67 10.49 5.79
CA ALA A 60 -8.15 9.68 6.92
C ALA A 60 -7.21 9.73 8.14
N ASP A 61 -6.80 10.95 8.51
CA ASP A 61 -5.83 11.23 9.58
C ASP A 61 -4.41 10.67 9.39
N LYS A 62 -4.12 10.01 8.27
CA LYS A 62 -2.79 9.52 7.91
C LYS A 62 -2.04 10.57 7.11
N LYS A 63 -0.77 10.79 7.48
CA LYS A 63 0.12 11.66 6.71
C LYS A 63 0.44 10.98 5.37
N ILE A 64 0.39 11.75 4.29
CA ILE A 64 0.90 11.35 2.99
C ILE A 64 2.37 11.78 2.92
N ILE A 65 3.28 10.83 2.71
CA ILE A 65 4.72 11.08 2.63
C ILE A 65 5.28 10.65 1.28
N SER A 66 6.46 11.17 0.93
CA SER A 66 7.23 10.59 -0.16
C SER A 66 7.76 9.22 0.28
N PRO A 67 7.80 8.20 -0.61
CA PRO A 67 8.40 6.91 -0.27
C PRO A 67 9.79 7.05 0.34
N LYS A 68 10.64 7.95 -0.20
CA LYS A 68 12.02 8.22 0.27
C LYS A 68 12.14 8.58 1.76
N GLU A 69 11.07 9.07 2.38
CA GLU A 69 11.04 9.47 3.79
C GLU A 69 10.72 8.29 4.72
N SER A 70 10.27 7.16 4.15
CA SER A 70 9.88 5.99 4.93
C SER A 70 11.09 5.31 5.56
N LYS A 71 10.95 4.99 6.85
CA LYS A 71 11.84 4.10 7.60
C LYS A 71 11.21 2.72 7.85
N LYS A 72 10.05 2.47 7.25
CA LYS A 72 9.26 1.24 7.40
C LYS A 72 8.98 0.63 6.04
N GLU A 73 8.60 -0.63 6.06
CA GLU A 73 8.09 -1.30 4.87
C GLU A 73 6.81 -0.62 4.36
N ILE A 74 6.62 -0.69 3.05
CA ILE A 74 5.47 -0.13 2.37
C ILE A 74 4.75 -1.27 1.65
N LEU A 75 3.52 -1.52 2.07
CA LEU A 75 2.64 -2.47 1.43
C LEU A 75 2.13 -1.90 0.10
N VAL A 76 2.16 -2.72 -0.95
CA VAL A 76 1.71 -2.35 -2.29
C VAL A 76 0.70 -3.37 -2.77
N ALA A 77 -0.47 -2.88 -3.18
CA ALA A 77 -1.51 -3.70 -3.78
C ALA A 77 -2.17 -2.93 -4.91
N PHE A 78 -2.39 -3.60 -6.03
CA PHE A 78 -3.28 -3.18 -7.09
C PHE A 78 -4.20 -4.34 -7.43
N ARG A 79 -5.26 -4.07 -8.19
CA ARG A 79 -6.23 -5.10 -8.59
C ARG A 79 -5.56 -6.22 -9.38
N ASN A 80 -4.53 -5.91 -10.17
CA ASN A 80 -3.82 -6.86 -11.01
C ASN A 80 -2.44 -7.20 -10.40
N VAL A 81 -2.13 -8.50 -10.30
CA VAL A 81 -0.85 -9.00 -9.77
C VAL A 81 0.34 -8.53 -10.62
N LEU A 82 0.21 -8.55 -11.96
CA LEU A 82 1.25 -8.12 -12.88
C LEU A 82 1.51 -6.61 -12.75
N GLU A 83 0.44 -5.82 -12.60
CA GLU A 83 0.56 -4.39 -12.35
C GLU A 83 1.24 -4.12 -11.01
N THR A 84 0.83 -4.82 -9.95
CA THR A 84 1.46 -4.69 -8.62
C THR A 84 2.93 -5.04 -8.70
N LYS A 85 3.29 -6.13 -9.38
CA LYS A 85 4.67 -6.56 -9.58
C LYS A 85 5.49 -5.54 -10.36
N ARG A 86 4.93 -4.96 -11.42
CA ARG A 86 5.57 -3.88 -12.20
C ARG A 86 5.85 -2.67 -11.32
N ILE A 87 4.83 -2.16 -10.61
CA ILE A 87 4.96 -0.99 -9.73
C ILE A 87 5.98 -1.25 -8.60
N VAL A 88 5.93 -2.41 -7.95
CA VAL A 88 6.92 -2.78 -6.93
C VAL A 88 8.34 -2.81 -7.51
N GLY A 89 8.52 -3.33 -8.73
CA GLY A 89 9.81 -3.31 -9.42
C GLY A 89 10.31 -1.88 -9.68
N GLU A 90 9.45 -1.00 -10.19
CA GLU A 90 9.76 0.41 -10.42
C GLU A 90 10.14 1.13 -9.12
N LEU A 91 9.37 0.92 -8.05
CA LEU A 91 9.61 1.51 -6.73
C LEU A 91 10.92 1.00 -6.10
N LYS A 92 11.22 -0.31 -6.19
CA LYS A 92 12.48 -0.88 -5.71
C LYS A 92 13.68 -0.38 -6.49
N ASN A 93 13.55 -0.21 -7.80
CA ASN A 93 14.63 0.37 -8.63
C ASN A 93 14.90 1.83 -8.24
N LYS A 94 13.86 2.59 -7.93
CA LYS A 94 13.96 4.01 -7.56
C LYS A 94 14.38 4.24 -6.11
N TYR A 95 13.93 3.39 -5.20
CA TYR A 95 14.19 3.46 -3.76
C TYR A 95 14.66 2.10 -3.21
N PRO A 96 15.89 1.66 -3.56
CA PRO A 96 16.37 0.31 -3.26
C PRO A 96 16.57 0.00 -1.78
N TYR A 97 16.58 1.04 -0.93
CA TYR A 97 16.72 0.92 0.53
C TYR A 97 15.36 0.73 1.24
N ILE A 98 14.24 0.77 0.52
CA ILE A 98 12.90 0.62 1.09
C ILE A 98 12.39 -0.77 0.76
N ASP A 99 11.81 -1.43 1.75
CA ASP A 99 11.15 -2.71 1.55
C ASP A 99 9.71 -2.51 1.06
N PHE A 100 9.52 -2.60 -0.27
CA PHE A 100 8.19 -2.64 -0.88
C PHE A 100 7.68 -4.08 -0.95
N ILE A 101 6.51 -4.31 -0.36
CA ILE A 101 5.91 -5.63 -0.23
C ILE A 101 4.75 -5.77 -1.22
N ASN A 102 4.84 -6.73 -2.15
CA ASN A 102 3.75 -7.08 -3.04
C ASN A 102 2.69 -7.90 -2.29
N LEU A 103 1.60 -7.25 -1.84
CA LEU A 103 0.53 -7.94 -1.13
C LEU A 103 -0.23 -8.94 -2.02
N CYS A 104 -0.22 -8.82 -3.33
CA CYS A 104 -0.89 -9.79 -4.21
C CYS A 104 -0.20 -11.17 -4.21
N GLU A 105 1.09 -11.22 -3.87
CA GLU A 105 1.89 -12.45 -3.82
C GLU A 105 2.30 -12.86 -2.40
N TRP A 106 2.18 -11.95 -1.43
CA TRP A 106 2.47 -12.25 -0.03
C TRP A 106 1.55 -13.36 0.52
N GLY A 107 2.14 -14.35 1.22
CA GLY A 107 1.43 -15.46 1.86
C GLY A 107 0.88 -16.55 0.93
N LYS A 108 1.30 -16.56 -0.35
CA LYS A 108 1.06 -17.68 -1.27
C LYS A 108 2.12 -18.76 -1.14
#